data_AF-A0A1W1H593-F1
#
_entry.id   AF-A0A1W1H593-F1
#
_cell.length_a   1.000
_cell.length_b   1.000
_cell.length_c   1.000
_cell.angle_alpha   90.00
_cell.angle_beta   90.00
_cell.angle_gamma   90.00
#
_symmetry.space_group_name_H-M   'P 1'
#
loop_
_entity.id
_entity.type
_entity.pdbx_description
1 polymer ?
#
loop_
_entity_poly.entity_id
_entity_poly.type
_entity_poly.pdbx_seq_one_letter_code
_entity_poly.pdbx_strand_id
1 'polypeptide(L)'
;MNRQIFDCLVWAAYLTDWKGPAEGEQPSGYIVILGDKTITENFRCDHGIAAQTILLGAREIGLGGCMLAAINHKKLRPLLNVGDELEVLLVIALGRPAERVCLEDVGVDGSIRYWRDSDGVHHVPKRSLDEMIVSVH
;
A
#
# COMPACT_ATOMS: atom_id res chain seq x y z
N MET A 1 4.96 19.03 4.42
CA MET A 1 3.81 18.11 4.45
C MET A 1 4.16 16.69 3.99
N ASN A 2 4.44 16.43 2.70
CA ASN A 2 4.70 15.07 2.19
C ASN A 2 5.73 14.27 2.99
N ARG A 3 6.91 14.84 3.28
CA ARG A 3 7.94 14.19 4.10
C ARG A 3 7.44 13.82 5.50
N GLN A 4 6.61 14.66 6.10
CA GLN A 4 6.04 14.39 7.43
C GLN A 4 5.06 13.21 7.39
N ILE A 5 4.28 13.08 6.31
CA ILE A 5 3.41 11.91 6.07
C ILE A 5 4.26 10.66 5.81
N PHE A 6 5.29 10.75 4.98
CA PHE A 6 6.24 9.66 4.72
C PHE A 6 6.81 9.08 6.02
N ASP A 7 7.24 9.94 6.93
CA ASP A 7 7.79 9.55 8.24
C ASP A 7 6.74 8.99 9.22
N CYS A 8 5.47 8.86 8.81
CA CYS A 8 4.42 8.19 9.56
C CYS A 8 4.13 6.78 9.04
N LEU A 9 4.80 6.34 7.98
CA LEU A 9 4.50 5.09 7.26
C LEU A 9 5.64 4.08 7.41
N VAL A 10 5.29 2.79 7.37
CA VAL A 10 6.27 1.69 7.32
C VAL A 10 6.25 1.06 5.94
N TRP A 11 7.43 0.82 5.37
CA TRP A 11 7.61 0.40 3.97
C TRP A 11 8.09 -1.04 3.86
N ALA A 12 7.47 -1.82 2.96
CA ALA A 12 7.83 -3.18 2.57
C ALA A 12 8.37 -4.09 3.69
N ALA A 13 7.48 -4.57 4.56
CA ALA A 13 7.78 -5.38 5.74
C ALA A 13 8.68 -6.63 5.51
N TYR A 14 8.69 -7.24 4.31
CA TYR A 14 9.58 -8.38 4.03
C TYR A 14 11.01 -7.98 3.63
N LEU A 15 11.27 -6.70 3.32
CA LEU A 15 12.60 -6.19 3.00
C LEU A 15 13.23 -5.58 4.25
N THR A 16 13.70 -6.43 5.17
CA THR A 16 14.14 -6.00 6.52
C THR A 16 15.33 -5.04 6.52
N ASP A 17 16.19 -5.12 5.52
CA ASP A 17 17.38 -4.26 5.39
C ASP A 17 17.11 -2.99 4.57
N TRP A 18 15.88 -2.83 4.04
CA TRP A 18 15.50 -1.69 3.22
C TRP A 18 14.73 -0.66 4.05
N LYS A 19 15.22 0.58 4.05
CA LYS A 19 14.64 1.69 4.83
C LYS A 19 13.46 2.38 4.15
N GLY A 20 12.98 1.86 3.02
CA GLY A 20 12.02 2.54 2.15
C GLY A 20 12.69 3.30 1.00
N PRO A 21 11.89 3.95 0.13
CA PRO A 21 12.39 4.61 -1.07
C PRO A 21 13.32 5.77 -0.72
N ALA A 22 14.39 5.94 -1.51
CA ALA A 22 15.40 6.96 -1.27
C ALA A 22 14.84 8.37 -1.53
N GLU A 23 15.55 9.38 -1.03
CA GLU A 23 15.23 10.78 -1.36
C GLU A 23 15.29 10.98 -2.89
N GLY A 24 14.23 11.53 -3.48
CA GLY A 24 14.03 11.61 -4.93
C GLY A 24 13.14 10.49 -5.51
N GLU A 25 13.04 9.34 -4.85
CA GLU A 25 12.13 8.23 -5.21
C GLU A 25 10.87 8.20 -4.35
N GLN A 26 10.84 9.01 -3.29
CA GLN A 26 9.69 9.08 -2.39
C GLN A 26 8.42 9.56 -3.13
N PRO A 27 7.23 9.06 -2.71
CA PRO A 27 5.97 9.48 -3.30
C PRO A 27 5.77 11.00 -3.27
N SER A 28 5.28 11.55 -4.37
CA SER A 28 5.00 12.98 -4.51
C SER A 28 3.60 13.38 -4.02
N GLY A 29 2.74 12.42 -3.70
CA GLY A 29 1.39 12.65 -3.19
C GLY A 29 0.92 11.55 -2.26
N TYR A 30 -0.04 11.88 -1.41
CA TYR A 30 -0.67 10.97 -0.46
C TYR A 30 -2.18 11.23 -0.41
N ILE A 31 -2.97 10.15 -0.37
CA ILE A 31 -4.39 10.20 -0.07
C ILE A 31 -4.60 9.44 1.23
N VAL A 32 -5.13 10.12 2.26
CA VAL A 32 -5.48 9.48 3.53
C VAL A 32 -6.96 9.13 3.48
N ILE A 33 -7.29 7.85 3.50
CA ILE A 33 -8.67 7.37 3.52
C ILE A 33 -9.15 7.36 4.95
N LEU A 34 -10.22 8.11 5.21
CA LEU A 34 -10.85 8.25 6.51
C LEU A 34 -12.19 7.53 6.54
N GLY A 35 -12.50 6.91 7.67
CA GLY A 35 -13.82 6.36 7.99
C GLY A 35 -14.53 7.27 8.99
N ASP A 36 -15.79 7.61 8.73
CA ASP A 36 -16.61 8.41 9.65
C ASP A 36 -17.38 7.51 10.63
N LYS A 37 -16.95 7.53 11.90
CA LYS A 37 -17.53 6.72 12.98
C LYS A 37 -18.91 7.23 13.43
N THR A 38 -19.32 8.43 13.03
CA THR A 38 -20.70 8.89 13.26
C THR A 38 -21.70 8.17 12.36
N ILE A 39 -21.22 7.58 11.25
CA ILE A 39 -22.02 6.80 10.30
C ILE A 39 -21.94 5.31 10.64
N THR A 40 -20.72 4.79 10.81
CA THR A 40 -20.49 3.38 11.14
C THR A 40 -19.10 3.19 11.75
N GLU A 41 -18.98 2.26 12.71
CA GLU A 41 -17.69 1.79 13.22
C GLU A 41 -17.19 0.56 12.43
N ASN A 42 -17.99 0.00 11.53
CA ASN A 42 -17.64 -1.16 10.73
C ASN A 42 -17.59 -0.81 9.24
N PHE A 43 -16.40 -0.45 8.77
CA PHE A 43 -16.14 -0.04 7.37
C PHE A 43 -16.01 -1.20 6.39
N ARG A 44 -15.96 -2.45 6.88
CA ARG A 44 -15.87 -3.69 6.09
C ARG A 44 -14.85 -3.57 4.94
N CYS A 45 -15.30 -3.63 3.69
CA CYS A 45 -14.44 -3.63 2.51
C CYS A 45 -14.41 -2.29 1.76
N ASP A 46 -15.17 -1.28 2.21
CA ASP A 46 -15.42 -0.05 1.44
C ASP A 46 -14.13 0.70 1.13
N HIS A 47 -13.25 0.84 2.14
CA HIS A 47 -11.96 1.51 1.98
C HIS A 47 -11.02 0.75 1.02
N GLY A 48 -11.10 -0.58 0.97
CA GLY A 48 -10.36 -1.39 0.00
C GLY A 48 -10.86 -1.21 -1.43
N ILE A 49 -12.19 -1.15 -1.62
CA ILE A 49 -12.81 -0.87 -2.93
C ILE A 49 -12.40 0.52 -3.43
N ALA A 50 -12.51 1.53 -2.57
CA ALA A 50 -12.10 2.89 -2.89
C ALA A 50 -10.61 2.96 -3.25
N ALA A 51 -9.75 2.34 -2.43
CA ALA A 51 -8.30 2.38 -2.63
C ALA A 51 -7.86 1.70 -3.93
N GLN A 52 -8.42 0.52 -4.23
CA GLN A 52 -8.13 -0.18 -5.48
C GLN A 52 -8.61 0.63 -6.70
N THR A 53 -9.80 1.25 -6.63
CA THR A 53 -10.33 2.07 -7.71
C THR A 53 -9.44 3.28 -8.00
N ILE A 54 -8.99 3.98 -6.95
CA ILE A 54 -8.05 5.10 -7.06
C ILE A 54 -6.74 4.65 -7.69
N LEU A 55 -6.18 3.51 -7.27
CA LEU A 55 -4.92 3.00 -7.82
C LEU A 55 -5.02 2.55 -9.27
N LEU A 56 -6.16 1.98 -9.68
CA LEU A 56 -6.41 1.66 -11.10
C LEU A 56 -6.45 2.95 -11.95
N GLY A 57 -7.16 3.98 -11.49
CA GLY A 57 -7.16 5.29 -12.16
C GLY A 57 -5.77 5.95 -12.19
N ALA A 58 -5.00 5.84 -11.11
CA ALA A 58 -3.62 6.32 -11.08
C ALA A 58 -2.75 5.59 -12.12
N ARG A 59 -2.92 4.26 -12.25
CA ARG A 59 -2.20 3.48 -13.27
C ARG A 59 -2.59 3.86 -14.68
N GLU A 60 -3.88 4.09 -14.94
CA GLU A 60 -4.39 4.51 -16.25
C GLU A 60 -3.70 5.80 -16.75
N ILE A 61 -3.43 6.75 -15.85
CA ILE A 61 -2.76 8.01 -16.18
C ILE A 61 -1.22 7.97 -16.04
N GLY A 62 -0.63 6.77 -15.93
CA GLY A 62 0.83 6.57 -15.88
C GLY A 62 1.49 6.87 -14.53
N LEU A 63 0.71 6.94 -13.46
CA LEU A 63 1.23 6.99 -12.08
C LEU A 63 1.35 5.57 -11.49
N GLY A 64 2.00 5.50 -10.35
CA GLY A 64 2.04 4.33 -9.48
C GLY A 64 1.56 4.70 -8.08
N GLY A 65 1.28 3.68 -7.28
CA GLY A 65 0.99 3.90 -5.87
C GLY A 65 1.02 2.63 -5.03
N CYS A 66 0.93 2.83 -3.72
CA CYS A 66 0.99 1.77 -2.72
C CYS A 66 -0.08 2.03 -1.66
N MET A 67 -0.85 0.99 -1.29
CA MET A 67 -1.75 1.02 -0.13
C MET A 67 -0.98 0.65 1.13
N LEU A 68 -1.00 1.54 2.13
CA LEU A 68 -0.31 1.35 3.40
C LEU A 68 -1.33 1.35 4.55
N ALA A 69 -1.36 0.24 5.29
CA ALA A 69 -2.09 0.10 6.55
C ALA A 69 -1.15 0.17 7.78
N ALA A 70 0.16 -0.04 7.58
CA ALA A 70 1.15 0.11 8.64
C ALA A 70 1.48 1.60 8.85
N ILE A 71 0.65 2.25 9.69
CA ILE A 71 0.64 3.70 9.90
C ILE A 71 0.91 4.02 11.38
N ASN A 72 1.73 5.02 11.64
CA ASN A 72 1.85 5.63 12.97
C ASN A 72 0.70 6.62 13.20
N HIS A 73 -0.46 6.11 13.63
CA HIS A 73 -1.66 6.92 13.85
C HIS A 73 -1.46 8.03 14.89
N LYS A 74 -0.63 7.79 15.91
CA LYS A 74 -0.30 8.78 16.95
C LYS A 74 0.40 10.01 16.39
N LYS A 75 1.14 9.86 15.28
CA LYS A 75 1.84 10.95 14.59
C LYS A 75 1.01 11.54 13.45
N LEU A 76 0.37 10.69 12.64
CA LEU A 76 -0.34 11.13 11.44
C LEU A 76 -1.62 11.91 11.75
N ARG A 77 -2.41 11.47 12.74
CA ARG A 77 -3.68 12.13 13.11
C ARG A 77 -3.50 13.60 13.50
N PRO A 78 -2.64 13.95 14.49
CA PRO A 78 -2.44 15.35 14.85
C PRO A 78 -1.75 16.13 13.73
N LEU A 79 -0.86 15.50 12.95
CA LEU A 79 -0.21 16.16 11.80
C LEU A 79 -1.22 16.71 10.79
N LEU A 80 -2.32 15.99 10.56
CA LEU A 80 -3.36 16.36 9.59
C LEU A 80 -4.62 16.93 10.24
N ASN A 81 -4.61 17.17 11.57
CA ASN A 81 -5.77 17.62 12.34
C ASN A 81 -7.02 16.74 12.13
N VAL A 82 -6.84 15.41 12.12
CA VAL A 82 -7.96 14.46 11.97
C VAL A 82 -8.77 14.42 13.27
N GLY A 83 -10.07 14.72 13.18
CA GLY A 83 -11.01 14.67 14.31
C GLY A 83 -11.19 13.27 14.91
N ASP A 84 -11.73 13.21 16.13
CA ASP A 84 -11.93 11.96 16.87
C ASP A 84 -13.09 11.12 16.34
N GLU A 85 -14.00 11.75 15.61
CA GLU A 85 -15.08 11.12 14.85
C GLU A 85 -14.56 10.37 13.61
N LEU A 86 -13.37 10.70 13.12
CA LEU A 86 -12.77 10.07 11.95
C LEU A 86 -11.70 9.05 12.35
N GLU A 87 -11.69 7.91 11.65
CA GLU A 87 -10.64 6.90 11.75
C GLU A 87 -9.75 6.93 10.49
N VAL A 88 -8.44 6.82 10.66
CA VAL A 88 -7.53 6.67 9.52
C VAL A 88 -7.50 5.18 9.15
N LEU A 89 -8.03 4.83 7.96
CA LEU A 89 -8.16 3.44 7.53
C LEU A 89 -6.95 2.99 6.68
N LEU A 90 -6.55 3.82 5.72
CA LEU A 90 -5.47 3.53 4.78
C LEU A 90 -4.79 4.83 4.36
N VAL A 91 -3.52 4.73 3.94
CA VAL A 91 -2.83 5.77 3.17
C VAL A 91 -2.47 5.21 1.81
N ILE A 92 -2.84 5.93 0.75
CA ILE A 92 -2.36 5.67 -0.61
C ILE A 92 -1.21 6.61 -0.88
N ALA A 93 0.00 6.07 -1.04
CA ALA A 93 1.13 6.80 -1.58
C ALA A 93 1.04 6.83 -3.11
N LEU A 94 1.27 7.98 -3.73
CA LEU A 94 1.19 8.18 -5.18
C LEU A 94 2.43 8.91 -5.72
N GLY A 95 2.87 8.51 -6.91
CA GLY A 95 4.00 9.15 -7.59
C GLY A 95 4.23 8.59 -8.98
N ARG A 96 5.25 9.11 -9.67
CA ARG A 96 5.75 8.47 -10.88
C ARG A 96 6.53 7.21 -10.47
N PRO A 97 6.29 6.04 -11.09
CA PRO A 97 7.05 4.84 -10.79
C PRO A 97 8.55 5.06 -11.00
N ALA A 98 9.37 4.71 -10.01
CA ALA A 98 10.83 4.77 -10.06
C ALA A 98 11.49 3.38 -9.97
N GLU A 99 10.70 2.32 -9.81
CA GLU A 99 11.17 0.93 -9.74
C GLU A 99 10.48 0.05 -10.78
N ARG A 100 11.16 -1.04 -11.17
CA ARG A 100 10.57 -2.10 -12.01
C ARG A 100 9.98 -3.16 -11.09
N VAL A 101 8.71 -3.51 -11.32
CA VAL A 101 8.02 -4.61 -10.62
C VAL A 101 7.85 -5.77 -11.59
N CYS A 102 8.23 -6.96 -11.16
CA CYS A 102 8.00 -8.22 -11.85
C CYS A 102 7.04 -9.08 -11.04
N LEU A 103 6.01 -9.62 -11.70
CA LEU A 103 5.14 -10.62 -11.08
C LEU A 103 5.73 -12.00 -11.37
N GLU A 104 5.81 -12.82 -10.33
CA GLU A 104 6.29 -14.19 -10.43
C GLU A 104 5.20 -15.16 -9.96
N ASP A 105 5.20 -16.37 -10.49
CA ASP A 105 4.39 -17.44 -9.91
C ASP A 105 5.01 -17.88 -8.58
N VAL A 106 4.18 -18.24 -7.61
CA VAL A 106 4.66 -18.81 -6.35
C VAL A 106 5.39 -20.12 -6.62
N GLY A 107 6.62 -20.22 -6.11
CA GLY A 107 7.47 -21.40 -6.26
C GLY A 107 7.04 -22.59 -5.39
N VAL A 108 7.78 -23.69 -5.51
CA VAL A 108 7.51 -24.94 -4.78
C VAL A 108 7.56 -24.81 -3.25
N ASP A 109 8.21 -23.76 -2.73
CA ASP A 109 8.28 -23.47 -1.30
C ASP A 109 7.03 -22.76 -0.76
N GLY A 110 6.11 -22.35 -1.65
CA GLY A 110 4.87 -21.66 -1.29
C GLY A 110 5.07 -20.22 -0.79
N SER A 111 6.26 -19.65 -0.94
CA SER A 111 6.58 -18.33 -0.38
C SER A 111 5.88 -17.21 -1.16
N ILE A 112 5.19 -16.34 -0.44
CA ILE A 112 4.60 -15.09 -0.97
C ILE A 112 5.45 -13.85 -0.65
N ARG A 113 6.63 -14.03 -0.04
CA ARG A 113 7.47 -12.91 0.35
C ARG A 113 8.07 -12.28 -0.91
N TYR A 114 7.72 -11.02 -1.16
CA TYR A 114 8.37 -10.23 -2.19
C TYR A 114 9.85 -10.01 -1.84
N TRP A 115 10.68 -9.87 -2.88
CA TRP A 115 12.12 -9.72 -2.76
C TRP A 115 12.64 -8.73 -3.81
N ARG A 116 13.93 -8.40 -3.73
CA ARG A 116 14.62 -7.57 -4.73
C ARG A 116 15.84 -8.26 -5.24
N ASP A 117 16.04 -8.25 -6.55
CA ASP A 117 17.23 -8.80 -7.18
C ASP A 117 18.41 -7.82 -7.17
N SER A 118 19.56 -8.27 -7.69
CA SER A 118 20.77 -7.45 -7.77
C SER A 118 20.63 -6.23 -8.69
N ASP A 119 19.68 -6.25 -9.62
CA ASP A 119 19.39 -5.14 -10.54
C ASP A 119 18.32 -4.19 -9.97
N GLY A 120 17.86 -4.43 -8.74
CA GLY A 120 16.87 -3.61 -8.05
C GLY A 120 15.42 -3.85 -8.49
N VAL A 121 15.14 -4.92 -9.24
CA VAL A 121 13.76 -5.28 -9.61
C VAL A 121 13.02 -5.80 -8.39
N HIS A 122 11.79 -5.33 -8.19
CA HIS A 122 10.91 -5.82 -7.15
C HIS A 122 10.09 -7.00 -7.66
N HIS A 123 10.37 -8.20 -7.14
CA HIS A 123 9.69 -9.43 -7.51
C HIS A 123 8.57 -9.74 -6.53
N VAL A 124 7.36 -9.94 -7.04
CA VAL A 124 6.15 -10.16 -6.24
C VAL A 124 5.52 -11.50 -6.63
N PRO A 125 5.72 -12.56 -5.81
CA PRO A 125 5.07 -13.85 -6.03
C PRO A 125 3.55 -13.74 -5.94
N LYS A 126 2.83 -14.32 -6.90
CA LYS A 126 1.36 -14.38 -6.98
C LYS A 126 0.91 -15.83 -7.05
N ARG A 127 -0.08 -16.16 -6.20
CA ARG A 127 -0.76 -17.46 -6.26
C ARG A 127 -1.48 -17.60 -7.60
N SER A 128 -1.47 -18.80 -8.15
CA SER A 128 -2.17 -19.09 -9.39
C SER A 128 -3.69 -19.02 -9.18
N LEU A 129 -4.43 -18.92 -10.28
CA LEU A 129 -5.89 -18.95 -10.25
C LEU A 129 -6.42 -20.27 -9.63
N ASP A 130 -5.79 -21.40 -9.97
CA ASP A 130 -6.17 -22.72 -9.49
C ASP A 130 -6.05 -22.84 -7.96
N GLU A 131 -5.06 -22.17 -7.35
CA GLU A 131 -4.92 -22.14 -5.90
C GLU A 131 -5.97 -21.25 -5.22
N MET A 132 -6.45 -20.21 -5.91
CA MET A 132 -7.46 -19.29 -5.36
C MET A 132 -8.89 -19.84 -5.45
N ILE A 133 -9.17 -20.78 -6.35
CA ILE A 133 -10.50 -21.35 -6.55
C ILE A 133 -10.66 -22.61 -5.71
N VAL A 134 -11.58 -22.59 -4.75
CA VAL A 134 -11.98 -23.78 -3.99
C VAL A 134 -13.20 -24.41 -4.67
N SER A 135 -13.04 -25.59 -5.25
CA SER A 135 -14.17 -26.40 -5.73
C SER A 135 -14.80 -27.19 -4.58
N VAL A 136 -16.11 -27.10 -4.43
CA VAL A 136 -16.88 -27.97 -3.53
C VAL A 136 -17.50 -29.07 -4.38
N HIS A 137 -17.18 -30.33 -4.06
CA HIS A 137 -17.81 -31.51 -4.66
C HIS A 137 -19.11 -31.87 -3.94
#